data_AF-A0A366DAC9-F1
#
_entry.id   AF-A0A366DAC9-F1
#
_cell.length_a   1.000
_cell.length_b   1.000
_cell.length_c   1.000
_cell.angle_alpha   90.00
_cell.angle_beta   90.00
_cell.angle_gamma   90.00
#
_symmetry.space_group_name_H-M   'P 1'
#
loop_
_entity.id
_entity.type
_entity.pdbx_description
1 polymer ?
#
loop_
_entity_poly.entity_id
_entity_poly.type
_entity_poly.pdbx_seq_one_letter_code
_entity_poly.pdbx_strand_id
1 'polypeptide(L)'
;MAKASVHIVSVPGFFGDARCFRFDPPRVLDGVEREFVTVVVSPAIGMHGPSVSVYPGREDGGCATRQLVRQTGSFTPAAPVDVEGCYALALMMLGVTELETSEAAS
;
A
#
# COMPACT_ATOMS: atom_id res chain seq x y z
N MET A 1 -19.04 -5.88 0.05
CA MET A 1 -17.82 -5.93 -0.78
C MET A 1 -16.72 -5.26 -0.01
N ALA A 2 -15.47 -5.69 -0.17
CA ALA A 2 -14.40 -5.20 0.67
C ALA A 2 -13.57 -4.19 -0.12
N LYS A 3 -13.69 -2.92 0.28
CA LYS A 3 -13.20 -1.76 -0.45
C LYS A 3 -11.90 -1.23 0.16
N ALA A 4 -11.20 -0.43 -0.62
CA ALA A 4 -10.17 0.48 -0.12
C ALA A 4 -10.34 1.85 -0.78
N SER A 5 -10.10 2.91 -0.02
CA SER A 5 -10.08 4.27 -0.54
C SER A 5 -8.73 4.92 -0.28
N VAL A 6 -8.30 5.81 -1.19
CA VAL A 6 -7.06 6.57 -0.99
C VAL A 6 -7.24 7.52 0.20
N HIS A 7 -6.41 7.36 1.22
CA HIS A 7 -6.41 8.20 2.41
C HIS A 7 -5.34 9.30 2.33
N ILE A 8 -4.10 8.92 1.98
CA ILE A 8 -2.97 9.86 1.80
C ILE A 8 -2.23 9.49 0.52
N VAL A 9 -2.16 10.40 -0.44
CA VAL A 9 -1.56 10.17 -1.77
C VAL A 9 -0.04 10.02 -1.71
N SER A 10 0.62 10.80 -0.86
CA SER A 10 2.09 10.83 -0.72
C SER A 10 2.47 10.80 0.76
N VAL A 11 2.88 9.61 1.23
CA VAL A 11 3.29 9.39 2.61
C VAL A 11 4.80 9.63 2.74
N PRO A 12 5.25 10.58 3.58
CA PRO A 12 6.68 10.84 3.75
C PRO A 12 7.39 9.70 4.52
N GLY A 13 8.71 9.64 4.39
CA GLY A 13 9.55 8.72 5.20
C GLY A 13 9.78 7.34 4.59
N PHE A 14 9.23 7.06 3.40
CA PHE A 14 9.50 5.84 2.65
C PHE A 14 10.43 6.10 1.46
N PHE A 15 11.20 5.08 1.08
CA PHE A 15 12.03 5.12 -0.12
C PHE A 15 11.20 4.64 -1.33
N GLY A 16 10.52 5.57 -2.00
CA GLY A 16 9.65 5.29 -3.16
C GLY A 16 8.31 6.03 -3.07
N ASP A 17 7.40 5.73 -4.01
CA ASP A 17 6.05 6.28 -4.03
C ASP A 17 5.19 5.52 -3.00
N ALA A 18 4.82 6.21 -1.92
CA ALA A 18 4.05 5.63 -0.83
C ALA A 18 2.66 6.24 -0.74
N ARG A 19 1.64 5.39 -0.70
CA ARG A 19 0.23 5.78 -0.56
C ARG A 19 -0.41 5.03 0.60
N CYS A 20 -1.16 5.74 1.44
CA CYS A 20 -1.97 5.16 2.50
C CYS A 20 -3.41 4.98 1.99
N PHE A 21 -3.99 3.82 2.28
CA PHE A 21 -5.37 3.49 1.96
C PHE A 21 -6.12 3.13 3.23
N ARG A 22 -7.40 3.49 3.27
CA ARG A 22 -8.32 3.04 4.31
C ARG A 22 -9.13 1.87 3.79
N PHE A 23 -9.24 0.80 4.57
CA PHE A 23 -10.13 -0.32 4.30
C PHE A 23 -11.55 -0.05 4.78
N ASP A 24 -12.52 -0.59 4.05
CA ASP A 24 -13.91 -0.67 4.48
C ASP A 24 -14.53 -2.01 4.02
N PRO A 25 -14.79 -2.97 4.94
CA PRO A 25 -14.51 -2.94 6.39
C PRO A 25 -13.01 -3.11 6.72
N PRO A 26 -12.59 -2.94 7.99
CA PRO A 26 -11.23 -3.22 8.44
C PRO A 26 -10.77 -4.64 8.06
N ARG A 27 -9.45 -4.83 7.93
CA ARG A 27 -8.86 -6.12 7.55
C ARG A 27 -7.83 -6.60 8.54
N VAL A 28 -7.70 -7.91 8.66
CA VAL A 28 -6.65 -8.54 9.45
C VAL A 28 -5.32 -8.47 8.70
N LEU A 29 -4.37 -7.70 9.23
CA LEU A 29 -2.97 -7.69 8.81
C LEU A 29 -2.13 -8.17 10.00
N ASP A 30 -1.30 -9.19 9.79
CA ASP A 30 -0.48 -9.80 10.85
C ASP A 30 -1.28 -10.21 12.10
N GLY A 31 -2.47 -10.78 11.89
CA GLY A 31 -3.35 -11.22 12.98
C GLY A 31 -4.09 -10.09 13.73
N VAL A 32 -3.96 -8.83 13.31
CA VAL A 32 -4.60 -7.67 13.94
C VAL A 32 -5.52 -6.96 12.95
N GLU A 33 -6.73 -6.59 13.36
CA GLU A 33 -7.62 -5.76 12.55
C GLU A 33 -7.05 -4.35 12.38
N ARG A 34 -6.97 -3.91 11.11
CA ARG A 34 -6.42 -2.62 10.70
C ARG A 34 -7.38 -1.93 9.76
N GLU A 35 -7.57 -0.65 10.01
CA GLU A 35 -8.32 0.25 9.13
C GLU A 35 -7.44 0.82 8.02
N PHE A 36 -6.12 0.84 8.19
CA PHE A 36 -5.19 1.50 7.27
C PHE A 36 -4.09 0.56 6.81
N VAL A 37 -3.66 0.76 5.56
CA VAL A 37 -2.53 0.08 4.95
C VAL A 37 -1.71 1.08 4.15
N THR A 38 -0.39 0.98 4.25
CA THR A 38 0.52 1.79 3.43
C THR A 38 1.20 0.89 2.41
N VAL A 39 1.04 1.23 1.14
CA VAL A 39 1.70 0.55 0.03
C VAL A 39 2.80 1.46 -0.50
N VAL A 40 4.00 0.90 -0.65
CA VAL A 40 5.20 1.59 -1.12
C VAL A 40 5.68 0.93 -2.40
N VAL A 41 5.84 1.73 -3.46
CA VAL A 41 6.40 1.32 -4.74
C VAL A 41 7.79 1.91 -4.84
N SER A 42 8.81 1.06 -4.64
CA SER A 42 10.21 1.45 -4.72
C SER A 42 10.76 1.15 -6.12
N PRO A 43 11.45 2.11 -6.77
CA PRO A 43 12.12 1.86 -8.04
C PRO A 43 13.29 0.89 -7.86
N ALA A 44 13.85 0.42 -8.96
CA ALA A 44 15.11 -0.33 -8.93
C ALA A 44 16.26 0.56 -8.46
N ILE A 45 17.16 0.03 -7.63
CA ILE A 45 18.32 0.75 -7.08
C ILE A 45 19.54 -0.16 -7.12
N GLY A 46 20.54 0.20 -7.92
CA GLY A 46 21.77 -0.60 -8.05
C GLY A 46 21.46 -2.03 -8.50
N MET A 47 21.79 -3.01 -7.66
CA MET A 47 21.50 -4.44 -7.92
C MET A 47 20.11 -4.88 -7.44
N HIS A 48 19.37 -4.03 -6.75
CA HIS A 48 18.02 -4.33 -6.29
C HIS A 48 17.00 -3.99 -7.38
N GLY A 49 16.20 -4.98 -7.79
CA GLY A 49 15.05 -4.75 -8.66
C GLY A 49 13.99 -3.86 -7.99
N PRO A 50 12.99 -3.39 -8.75
CA PRO A 50 11.88 -2.64 -8.18
C PRO A 50 11.10 -3.51 -7.20
N SER A 51 10.45 -2.90 -6.22
CA SER A 51 9.68 -3.66 -5.23
C SER A 51 8.43 -2.93 -4.80
N VAL A 52 7.40 -3.72 -4.47
CA VAL A 52 6.18 -3.26 -3.82
C VAL A 52 6.15 -3.85 -2.43
N SER A 53 5.99 -2.98 -1.44
CA SER A 53 5.93 -3.35 -0.03
C SER A 53 4.64 -2.85 0.59
N VAL A 54 3.95 -3.76 1.27
CA VAL A 54 2.72 -3.48 2.02
C VAL A 54 3.07 -3.49 3.50
N TYR A 55 2.67 -2.44 4.19
CA TYR A 55 2.87 -2.27 5.63
C TYR A 55 1.53 -2.02 6.32
N PRO A 56 1.31 -2.53 7.55
CA PRO A 56 0.20 -2.10 8.37
C PRO A 56 0.30 -0.58 8.57
N GLY A 57 -0.74 0.15 8.20
CA GLY A 57 -0.75 1.62 8.26
C GLY A 57 -1.43 2.12 9.53
N ARG A 58 -1.17 3.38 9.86
CA ARG A 58 -2.00 4.20 10.74
C ARG A 58 -2.68 5.28 9.91
N GLU A 59 -3.58 6.03 10.55
CA GLU A 59 -4.25 7.17 9.93
C GLU A 59 -3.25 8.19 9.35
N ASP A 60 -2.11 8.43 10.01
CA ASP A 60 -1.06 9.32 9.50
C ASP A 60 -0.24 8.77 8.31
N GLY A 61 -0.56 7.56 7.83
CA GLY A 61 0.17 6.85 6.78
C GLY A 61 1.46 6.18 7.26
N GLY A 62 1.90 6.45 8.49
CA GLY A 62 3.05 5.80 9.09
C GLY A 62 2.82 4.31 9.32
N CYS A 63 3.91 3.55 9.39
CA CYS A 63 3.84 2.13 9.73
C CYS A 63 3.30 1.94 11.16
N ALA A 64 2.29 1.10 11.33
CA ALA A 64 1.68 0.81 12.64
C ALA A 64 2.53 -0.12 13.52
N THR A 65 3.55 -0.75 12.95
CA THR A 65 4.47 -1.64 13.66
C THR A 65 5.80 -0.96 13.92
N ARG A 66 6.52 -1.40 14.96
CA ARG A 66 7.87 -0.89 15.31
C ARG A 66 8.94 -1.22 14.26
N GLN A 67 8.65 -2.15 13.37
CA GLN A 67 9.54 -2.62 12.31
C GLN A 67 8.77 -2.67 10.99
N LEU A 68 9.47 -2.42 9.89
CA LEU A 68 8.93 -2.54 8.53
C LEU A 68 8.87 -4.00 8.10
N VAL A 69 7.89 -4.74 8.64
CA VAL A 69 7.63 -6.13 8.26
C VAL A 69 6.69 -6.15 7.06
N ARG A 70 7.21 -6.60 5.91
CA ARG A 70 6.43 -6.74 4.68
C ARG A 70 5.27 -7.70 4.90
N GLN A 71 4.09 -7.29 4.48
CA GLN A 71 2.86 -8.07 4.60
C GLN A 71 2.54 -8.79 3.29
N THR A 72 1.53 -9.67 3.36
CA THR A 72 0.80 -10.18 2.19
C THR A 72 0.46 -9.02 1.24
N GLY A 73 0.59 -9.25 -0.07
CA GLY A 73 0.45 -8.20 -1.09
C GLY A 73 1.76 -7.47 -1.42
N SER A 74 2.86 -7.77 -0.73
CA SER A 74 4.20 -7.34 -1.16
C SER A 74 4.73 -8.24 -2.27
N PHE A 75 5.32 -7.66 -3.33
CA PHE A 75 5.87 -8.41 -4.47
C PHE A 75 7.00 -7.64 -5.18
N THR A 76 7.60 -8.26 -6.18
CA THR A 76 8.63 -7.66 -7.05
C THR A 76 8.04 -7.56 -8.46
N PRO A 77 7.65 -6.36 -8.94
CA PRO A 77 7.13 -6.21 -10.29
C PRO A 77 8.25 -6.44 -11.32
N ALA A 78 7.85 -6.89 -12.52
CA ALA A 78 8.73 -6.76 -13.67
C ALA A 78 8.84 -5.27 -14.06
N ALA A 79 10.00 -4.86 -14.56
CA ALA A 79 10.16 -3.52 -15.12
C ALA A 79 9.56 -3.46 -16.55
N PRO A 80 8.99 -2.32 -16.99
CA PRO A 80 8.82 -1.06 -16.26
C PRO A 80 7.69 -1.12 -15.21
N VAL A 81 7.80 -0.28 -14.17
CA VAL A 81 6.83 -0.26 -13.06
C VAL A 81 5.68 0.70 -13.39
N ASP A 82 4.47 0.17 -13.51
CA ASP A 82 3.24 0.96 -13.44
C ASP A 82 2.85 1.13 -11.96
N VAL A 83 2.99 2.36 -11.44
CA VAL A 83 2.76 2.68 -10.03
C VAL A 83 1.31 2.43 -9.62
N GLU A 84 0.34 2.87 -10.43
CA GLU A 84 -1.08 2.70 -10.12
C GLU A 84 -1.51 1.24 -10.22
N GLY A 85 -1.02 0.53 -11.25
CA GLY A 85 -1.19 -0.93 -11.35
C GLY A 85 -0.61 -1.68 -10.16
N CYS A 86 0.53 -1.23 -9.62
CA CYS A 86 1.14 -1.82 -8.43
C CYS A 86 0.28 -1.62 -7.18
N TYR A 87 -0.30 -0.44 -6.97
CA TYR A 87 -1.23 -0.20 -5.87
C TYR A 87 -2.47 -1.08 -5.98
N ALA A 88 -3.09 -1.13 -7.16
CA ALA A 88 -4.28 -1.94 -7.40
C ALA A 88 -4.00 -3.43 -7.15
N LEU A 89 -2.88 -3.96 -7.65
CA LEU A 89 -2.51 -5.36 -7.46
C LEU A 89 -2.21 -5.68 -5.98
N ALA A 90 -1.48 -4.82 -5.28
CA ALA A 90 -1.19 -5.02 -3.86
C ALA A 90 -2.48 -5.10 -3.02
N LEU A 91 -3.44 -4.20 -3.28
CA LEU A 91 -4.74 -4.20 -2.61
C LEU A 91 -5.60 -5.41 -3.00
N MET A 92 -5.58 -5.82 -4.27
CA MET A 92 -6.27 -7.03 -4.72
C MET A 92 -5.72 -8.29 -4.03
N MET A 93 -4.40 -8.39 -3.84
CA MET A 93 -3.77 -9.48 -3.09
C MET A 93 -4.16 -9.50 -1.61
N LEU A 94 -4.55 -8.34 -1.06
CA LEU A 94 -5.14 -8.25 0.28
C LEU A 94 -6.65 -8.57 0.29
N GLY A 95 -7.23 -8.88 -0.87
CA GLY A 95 -8.63 -9.23 -1.08
C GLY A 95 -9.56 -8.05 -1.33
N VAL A 96 -9.02 -6.85 -1.65
CA VAL A 96 -9.81 -5.67 -2.02
C VAL A 96 -10.41 -5.87 -3.41
N THR A 97 -11.71 -5.66 -3.52
CA THR A 97 -12.46 -5.86 -4.77
C THR A 97 -12.87 -4.54 -5.44
N GLU A 98 -12.76 -3.43 -4.72
CA GLU A 98 -13.17 -2.11 -5.19
C GLU A 98 -12.21 -1.07 -4.62
N LEU A 99 -11.64 -0.25 -5.51
CA LEU A 99 -10.72 0.83 -5.16
C LEU A 99 -11.38 2.17 -5.47
N GLU A 100 -11.63 2.96 -4.43
CA GLU A 100 -12.14 4.32 -4.56
C GLU A 100 -10.96 5.29 -4.56
N THR A 101 -10.58 5.75 -5.75
CA THR A 101 -9.62 6.85 -5.89
C THR A 101 -10.34 8.14 -5.55
N SER A 102 -9.94 8.79 -4.46
CA SER A 102 -10.37 10.17 -4.20
C SER A 102 -9.79 11.05 -5.31
N GLU A 103 -10.60 11.40 -6.31
CA GLU A 103 -10.31 12.57 -7.14
C GLU A 103 -10.29 13.76 -6.18
N ALA A 104 -9.11 14.35 -5.99
CA ALA A 104 -9.00 15.58 -5.25
C ALA A 104 -9.95 16.60 -5.88
N ALA A 105 -10.92 17.06 -5.10
CA ALA A 105 -11.68 18.24 -5.44
C ALA A 105 -10.69 19.40 -5.68
N SER A 106 -10.66 19.85 -6.93
CA SER A 106 -10.19 21.13 -7.49
C SER A 106 -9.10 21.91 -6.77
#